data_AF-A0A950TAR9-F1
#
_entry.id   AF-A0A950TAR9-F1
#
_cell.length_a   1.000
_cell.length_b   1.000
_cell.length_c   1.000
_cell.angle_alpha   90.00
_cell.angle_beta   90.00
_cell.angle_gamma   90.00
#
_symmetry.space_group_name_H-M   'P 1'
#
loop_
_entity.id
_entity.type
_entity.pdbx_description
1 polymer ?
#
loop_
_entity_poly.entity_id
_entity_poly.type
_entity_poly.pdbx_seq_one_letter_code
_entity_poly.pdbx_strand_id
1 'polypeptide(L)'
;LCERCLAIYSSMFLASLLFVFSKKRLRGIHWSIWLLMTLPMAADGLTQMFGLRESTWELRLITGALFGFAAMWFTLPFMQKTIEQDTQRALAYNSRSANSTRTIGTP
;
A
#
# COMPACT_ATOMS: atom_id res chain seq x y z
N LEU A 1 5.40 24.81 -6.85
CA LEU A 1 5.35 23.37 -6.45
C LEU A 1 4.25 23.26 -5.39
N CYS A 2 3.20 22.47 -5.62
CA CYS A 2 2.01 22.49 -4.75
C CYS A 2 2.29 21.82 -3.39
N GLU A 3 1.96 22.50 -2.29
CA GLU A 3 2.05 22.00 -0.90
C GLU A 3 1.37 20.63 -0.72
N ARG A 4 0.28 20.38 -1.45
CA ARG A 4 -0.42 19.09 -1.45
C ARG A 4 0.43 17.95 -2.02
N CYS A 5 1.18 18.19 -3.09
CA CYS A 5 2.03 17.17 -3.69
C CYS A 5 3.17 16.80 -2.73
N LEU A 6 3.78 17.79 -2.09
CA LEU A 6 4.84 17.57 -1.12
C LEU A 6 4.34 16.76 0.08
N ALA A 7 3.13 17.04 0.59
CA ALA A 7 2.50 16.29 1.68
C ALA A 7 2.22 14.82 1.29
N ILE A 8 1.76 14.57 0.06
CA ILE A 8 1.52 13.20 -0.42
C ILE A 8 2.84 12.43 -0.55
N TYR A 9 3.85 13.01 -1.20
CA TYR A 9 5.13 12.32 -1.37
C TYR A 9 5.87 12.10 -0.05
N SER A 10 5.87 13.07 0.86
CA SER A 10 6.52 12.93 2.17
C SER A 10 5.84 11.88 3.03
N SER A 11 4.50 11.86 3.07
CA SER A 11 3.75 10.86 3.83
C SER A 11 3.88 9.45 3.26
N MET A 12 3.90 9.28 1.93
CA MET A 12 4.18 7.98 1.31
C MET A 12 5.56 7.46 1.68
N PHE A 13 6.57 8.34 1.70
CA PHE A 13 7.92 7.99 2.12
C PHE A 13 7.98 7.58 3.59
N LEU A 14 7.42 8.40 4.49
CA LEU A 14 7.36 8.13 5.93
C LEU A 14 6.57 6.85 6.25
N ALA A 15 5.44 6.63 5.60
CA ALA A 15 4.62 5.44 5.78
C ALA A 15 5.35 4.17 5.35
N SER A 16 6.06 4.22 4.22
CA SER A 16 6.90 3.12 3.75
C SER A 16 8.03 2.83 4.72
N LEU A 17 8.68 3.86 5.27
CA LEU A 17 9.74 3.72 6.26
C LEU A 17 9.20 3.09 7.55
N LEU A 18 8.09 3.60 8.09
CA LEU A 18 7.43 3.06 9.28
C LEU A 18 6.99 1.60 9.10
N PHE A 19 6.57 1.22 7.89
CA PHE A 19 6.20 -0.15 7.57
C PHE A 19 7.40 -1.10 7.60
N VAL A 20 8.55 -0.67 7.06
CA VAL A 20 9.82 -1.42 7.15
C VAL A 20 10.26 -1.56 8.62
N PHE A 21 10.20 -0.47 9.39
CA PHE A 21 10.52 -0.48 10.82
C PHE A 21 9.56 -1.34 11.66
N SER A 22 8.29 -1.42 11.27
CA SER A 22 7.27 -2.30 11.90
C SER A 22 7.47 -3.79 11.60
N LYS A 23 8.63 -4.18 11.05
CA LYS A 23 9.03 -5.56 10.74
C LYS A 23 7.99 -6.32 9.92
N LYS A 24 7.25 -5.64 9.04
CA LYS A 24 6.22 -6.27 8.19
C LYS A 24 5.13 -7.02 8.96
N ARG A 25 4.96 -6.75 10.27
CA ARG A 25 4.02 -7.50 11.14
C ARG A 25 2.57 -7.02 11.03
N LEU A 26 2.30 -6.07 10.15
CA LEU A 26 1.02 -5.41 10.03
C LEU A 26 0.02 -6.33 9.32
N ARG A 27 -1.00 -6.77 10.06
CA ARG A 27 -2.13 -7.52 9.51
C ARG A 27 -2.84 -6.62 8.50
N GLY A 28 -2.88 -7.05 7.25
CA GLY A 28 -3.57 -6.32 6.18
C GLY A 28 -4.99 -5.95 6.60
N ILE A 29 -5.23 -4.64 6.70
CA ILE A 29 -6.52 -4.05 7.04
C ILE A 29 -7.52 -4.35 5.90
N HIS A 30 -8.80 -4.49 6.25
CA HIS A 30 -9.87 -4.71 5.27
C HIS A 30 -9.97 -3.51 4.31
N TRP A 31 -10.08 -3.77 2.99
CA TRP A 31 -10.20 -2.74 1.94
C TRP A 31 -11.24 -1.64 2.27
N SER A 32 -12.32 -2.02 2.95
CA SER A 32 -13.38 -1.11 3.40
C SER A 32 -12.91 0.01 4.33
N ILE A 33 -11.96 -0.28 5.24
CA ILE A 33 -11.43 0.70 6.19
C ILE A 33 -10.51 1.69 5.48
N TRP A 34 -9.73 1.21 4.50
CA TRP A 34 -8.95 2.07 3.63
C TRP A 34 -9.86 3.03 2.86
N LEU A 35 -10.87 2.50 2.17
CA LEU A 35 -11.82 3.30 1.40
C LEU A 35 -12.55 4.34 2.28
N LEU A 36 -12.97 3.96 3.49
CA LEU A 36 -13.65 4.85 4.44
C LEU A 36 -12.75 5.99 4.93
N MET A 37 -11.46 5.75 5.19
CA MET A 37 -10.50 6.79 5.56
C MET A 37 -10.12 7.70 4.38
N THR A 38 -10.24 7.20 3.16
CA THR A 38 -9.91 7.92 1.92
C THR A 38 -11.02 8.88 1.49
N LEU A 39 -12.27 8.49 1.73
CA LEU A 39 -13.47 9.21 1.32
C LEU A 39 -13.54 10.67 1.81
N PRO A 40 -13.29 10.99 3.10
CA PRO A 40 -13.31 12.38 3.57
C PRO A 40 -12.18 13.22 2.95
N MET A 41 -11.02 12.62 2.65
CA MET A 41 -9.92 13.32 1.99
C MET A 41 -10.20 13.58 0.50
N ALA A 42 -10.83 12.62 -0.18
CA ALA A 42 -11.26 12.79 -1.56
C ALA A 42 -12.37 13.85 -1.67
N ALA A 43 -13.36 13.81 -0.77
CA ALA A 43 -14.43 14.80 -0.71
C ALA A 43 -13.91 16.21 -0.39
N ASP A 44 -13.05 16.34 0.63
CA ASP A 44 -12.44 17.63 1.02
C ASP A 44 -11.58 18.21 -0.11
N GLY A 45 -10.74 17.37 -0.73
CA GLY A 45 -9.92 17.75 -1.88
C GLY A 45 -10.72 18.12 -3.14
N LEU A 46 -11.89 17.51 -3.36
CA LEU A 46 -12.81 17.87 -4.44
C LEU A 46 -13.49 19.21 -4.15
N THR A 47 -14.03 19.40 -2.94
CA THR A 47 -14.69 20.66 -2.54
C THR A 47 -13.74 21.86 -2.56
N GLN A 48 -12.45 21.65 -2.28
CA GLN A 48 -11.40 22.68 -2.44
C GLN A 48 -11.14 23.02 -3.91
N MET A 49 -11.06 22.05 -4.82
CA MET A 49 -10.80 22.31 -6.25
C MET A 49 -11.92 23.10 -6.91
N PHE A 50 -13.17 22.98 -6.41
CA PHE A 50 -14.30 23.77 -6.87
C PHE A 50 -14.38 25.20 -6.28
N GLY A 51 -13.39 25.62 -5.48
CA GLY A 51 -13.25 27.03 -5.04
C GLY A 51 -14.30 27.50 -4.03
N LEU A 52 -15.03 26.57 -3.40
CA LEU A 52 -16.14 26.88 -2.48
C LEU A 52 -15.68 27.33 -1.07
N ARG A 53 -14.38 27.27 -0.76
CA ARG A 53 -13.81 27.68 0.54
C ARG A 53 -12.30 27.97 0.44
N GLU A 54 -11.83 29.05 1.07
CA GLU A 54 -10.40 29.19 1.37
C GLU A 54 -10.02 28.16 2.44
N SER A 55 -9.25 27.15 2.05
CA SER A 55 -8.77 26.16 3.00
C SER A 55 -7.37 26.53 3.47
N THR A 56 -7.19 26.60 4.78
CA THR A 56 -5.87 26.84 5.38
C THR A 56 -4.89 25.72 5.00
N TRP A 57 -3.62 26.08 4.89
CA TRP A 57 -2.53 25.21 4.45
C TRP A 57 -2.36 23.97 5.35
N GLU A 58 -2.76 24.04 6.63
CA GLU A 58 -2.63 22.93 7.58
C GLU A 58 -3.56 21.75 7.23
N LEU A 59 -4.83 22.04 6.91
CA LEU A 59 -5.82 21.01 6.54
C LEU A 59 -5.37 20.25 5.29
N ARG A 60 -4.78 20.96 4.33
CA ARG A 60 -4.30 20.42 3.05
C ARG A 60 -3.10 19.47 3.23
N LEU A 61 -2.24 19.77 4.20
CA LEU A 61 -1.12 18.94 4.60
C LEU A 61 -1.59 17.70 5.37
N ILE A 62 -2.52 17.87 6.31
CA ILE A 62 -3.00 16.79 7.18
C ILE A 62 -3.80 15.76 6.38
N THR A 63 -4.75 16.19 5.54
CA THR A 63 -5.55 15.26 4.74
C THR A 63 -4.69 14.55 3.69
N GLY A 64 -3.80 15.30 3.01
CA GLY A 64 -2.81 14.76 2.08
C GLY A 64 -1.91 13.69 2.73
N ALA A 65 -1.40 13.97 3.92
CA ALA A 65 -0.53 13.07 4.64
C ALA A 65 -1.26 11.82 5.17
N LEU A 66 -2.47 11.99 5.69
CA LEU A 66 -3.29 10.88 6.18
C LEU A 66 -3.64 9.90 5.06
N PHE A 67 -3.97 10.43 3.88
CA PHE A 67 -4.23 9.61 2.68
C PHE A 67 -2.99 8.85 2.21
N GLY A 68 -1.84 9.53 2.03
CA GLY A 68 -0.60 8.89 1.59
C GLY A 68 -0.16 7.81 2.58
N PHE A 69 -0.33 8.07 3.87
CA PHE A 69 -0.09 7.09 4.92
C PHE A 69 -1.04 5.88 4.84
N ALA A 70 -2.35 6.11 4.75
CA ALA A 70 -3.34 5.04 4.64
C ALA A 70 -3.14 4.19 3.37
N ALA A 71 -2.83 4.82 2.23
CA ALA A 71 -2.57 4.15 0.96
C ALA A 71 -1.37 3.21 1.02
N MET A 72 -0.24 3.66 1.56
CA MET A 72 0.94 2.81 1.72
C MET A 72 0.73 1.72 2.77
N TRP A 73 0.08 2.06 3.88
CA TRP A 73 -0.24 1.09 4.92
C TRP A 73 -1.15 -0.05 4.44
N PHE A 74 -2.03 0.23 3.49
CA PHE A 74 -2.88 -0.80 2.86
C PHE A 74 -2.15 -1.59 1.77
N THR A 75 -1.46 -0.89 0.85
CA THR A 75 -0.85 -1.50 -0.34
C THR A 75 0.32 -2.42 0.01
N LEU A 76 1.17 -2.00 0.94
CA LEU A 76 2.39 -2.73 1.29
C LEU A 76 2.14 -4.15 1.85
N PRO A 77 1.26 -4.37 2.85
CA PRO A 77 1.00 -5.72 3.35
C PRO A 77 0.23 -6.57 2.34
N PHE A 78 -0.60 -5.97 1.49
CA PHE A 78 -1.28 -6.70 0.42
C PHE A 78 -0.28 -7.25 -0.60
N MET A 79 0.63 -6.40 -1.10
CA MET A 79 1.68 -6.79 -2.03
C MET A 79 2.58 -7.90 -1.46
N GLN A 80 2.93 -7.81 -0.17
CA GLN A 80 3.76 -8.84 0.48
C GLN A 80 3.12 -10.21 0.49
N LYS A 81 1.82 -10.29 0.79
CA LYS A 81 1.09 -11.56 0.76
C LYS A 81 1.08 -12.17 -0.64
N THR A 82 0.86 -11.35 -1.67
CA THR A 82 0.88 -11.81 -3.06
C THR A 82 2.26 -12.34 -3.45
N ILE A 83 3.32 -11.59 -3.15
CA ILE A 83 4.70 -11.99 -3.46
C ILE A 83 5.07 -13.29 -2.73
N GLU A 84 4.69 -13.44 -1.46
CA GLU A 84 4.95 -14.65 -0.69
C GLU A 84 4.21 -15.87 -1.27
N GLN A 85 2.94 -15.70 -1.66
CA GLN A 85 2.15 -16.75 -2.31
C GLN A 85 2.73 -17.18 -3.66
N ASP A 86 3.15 -16.24 -4.49
CA ASP A 86 3.73 -16.56 -5.80
C ASP A 86 5.10 -17.22 -5.66
N THR A 87 5.92 -16.78 -4.69
CA THR A 87 7.19 -17.43 -4.37
C THR A 87 6.97 -18.88 -3.94
N GLN A 88 5.99 -19.14 -3.07
CA GLN A 88 5.67 -20.51 -2.64
C GLN A 88 5.16 -21.38 -3.80
N ARG A 89 4.33 -20.83 -4.69
CA ARG A 89 3.86 -21.53 -5.89
C ARG A 89 5.01 -21.89 -6.84
N ALA A 90 5.95 -20.97 -7.05
CA ALA A 90 7.13 -21.21 -7.88
C ALA A 90 8.04 -22.31 -7.29
N LEU A 91 8.24 -22.32 -5.96
CA LEU A 91 9.00 -23.37 -5.27
C LEU A 91 8.29 -24.73 -5.34
N ALA A 92 6.96 -24.76 -5.19
CA ALA A 92 6.15 -25.97 -5.33
C ALA A 92 6.17 -26.52 -6.77
N TYR A 93 6.19 -25.65 -7.77
CA TYR A 93 6.36 -26.04 -9.17
C TYR A 93 7.75 -26.64 -9.43
N ASN A 94 8.82 -25.97 -8.98
CA ASN A 94 10.19 -26.43 -9.17
C ASN A 94 10.46 -27.79 -8.52
N SER A 95 9.95 -28.01 -7.30
CA SER A 95 10.09 -29.29 -6.60
C SER A 95 9.36 -30.44 -7.30
N ARG A 96 8.17 -30.19 -7.87
CA ARG A 96 7.43 -31.19 -8.67
C ARG A 96 8.17 -31.55 -9.96
N SER A 97 8.69 -30.56 -10.68
CA SER A 97 9.45 -30.77 -11.91
C SER A 97 10.72 -31.58 -11.66
N ALA A 98 11.47 -31.25 -10.59
CA ALA A 98 12.67 -31.99 -10.21
C ALA A 98 12.36 -33.46 -9.85
N ASN A 99 11.23 -33.71 -9.19
CA ASN A 99 10.84 -35.07 -8.82
C ASN A 99 10.39 -35.90 -10.04
N SER A 100 9.67 -35.28 -10.99
CA SER A 100 9.24 -35.94 -12.23
C SER A 100 10.41 -36.38 -13.11
N THR A 101 11.48 -35.58 -13.19
CA THR A 101 12.69 -35.97 -13.95
C THR A 101 13.42 -37.14 -13.27
N ARG A 102 13.42 -37.18 -11.94
CA ARG A 102 14.07 -38.26 -11.17
C ARG A 102 13.35 -39.61 -11.34
N THR A 103 12.03 -39.63 -11.46
CA THR A 103 11.24 -40.86 -11.66
C THR A 103 11.30 -41.43 -13.08
N ILE A 104 11.64 -40.61 -14.09
CA ILE A 104 11.73 -41.06 -15.49
C ILE A 104 13.13 -41.63 -15.81
N GLY A 105 14.16 -41.22 -15.06
CA GLY A 105 15.55 -41.68 -15.22
C GLY A 105 15.93 -42.92 -14.40
N THR A 106 15.00 -43.56 -13.68
CA THR A 106 15.27 -44.83 -13.01
C THR A 106 15.05 -45.98 -14.00
N PRO A 107 16.10 -46.76 -14.34
CA PRO A 107 15.99 -47.93 -15.22
C PRO A 107 15.20 -49.08 -14.59
#